data_AF-A0A7J5ER97-F1
#
_entry.id   AF-A0A7J5ER97-F1
#
_cell.length_a   1.000
_cell.length_b   1.000
_cell.length_c   1.000
_cell.angle_alpha   90.00
_cell.angle_beta   90.00
_cell.angle_gamma   90.00
#
_symmetry.space_group_name_H-M   'P 1'
#
loop_
_entity.id
_entity.type
_entity.pdbx_description
1 polymer ?
#
loop_
_entity_poly.entity_id
_entity_poly.type
_entity_poly.pdbx_seq_one_letter_code
_entity_poly.pdbx_strand_id
1 'polypeptide(L)'
;MKFAIMMGATILGVWLGIGWWKRGANGGYPGWWKTLCIVTITVTLVLGIWPPTAGTVTDAVTASRMDSEIVVPVLLRPADGGLWADARDSRVIIQVDNIVSDTHSGYQTAVVEVRRLTDTHFRGVRTVATDPVLTMPYITGLAERARIIFFHVPMSWVATVAYLVAMIFGIRYLRTRNLDYDHASMSMIAVATLYGILATITGAVWARFNWGMFWNWDPKQTAIFLVLLIYGAYFLLRSSVQDPHQRARLSGAYSILGFVAVPFLFFILPRMMPGLHPGSSDDTGAGPLLSAKSDAINVTKQWVFGLALFSFTLLFFWLSNVRFRIAKLLHTSSSVHP
;
A
#
# COMPACT_ATOMS: atom_id res chain seq x y z
N MET A 1 -14.48 -6.34 -12.04
CA MET A 1 -13.73 -7.42 -11.35
C MET A 1 -12.51 -6.90 -10.59
N LYS A 2 -11.55 -6.22 -11.23
CA LYS A 2 -10.28 -5.72 -10.62
C LYS A 2 -10.47 -4.89 -9.33
N PHE A 3 -11.34 -3.88 -9.36
CA PHE A 3 -11.64 -3.01 -8.20
C PHE A 3 -12.36 -3.74 -7.05
N ALA A 4 -13.20 -4.73 -7.37
CA ALA A 4 -13.98 -5.48 -6.39
C ALA A 4 -13.10 -6.37 -5.50
N ILE A 5 -12.02 -6.93 -6.05
CA ILE A 5 -11.06 -7.76 -5.28
C ILE A 5 -10.34 -6.90 -4.24
N MET A 6 -9.83 -5.73 -4.66
CA MET A 6 -9.07 -4.82 -3.77
C MET A 6 -9.94 -4.25 -2.66
N MET A 7 -11.15 -3.80 -3.00
CA MET A 7 -12.10 -3.27 -2.01
C MET A 7 -12.66 -4.39 -1.12
N GLY A 8 -12.94 -5.56 -1.68
CA GLY A 8 -13.39 -6.73 -0.93
C GLY A 8 -12.41 -7.13 0.17
N ALA A 9 -11.10 -7.11 -0.11
CA ALA A 9 -10.06 -7.40 0.87
C ALA A 9 -10.06 -6.40 2.05
N THR A 10 -10.18 -5.10 1.77
CA THR A 10 -10.27 -4.09 2.84
C THR A 10 -11.57 -4.24 3.62
N ILE A 11 -12.70 -4.38 2.94
CA ILE A 11 -14.02 -4.54 3.57
C ILE A 11 -14.04 -5.76 4.48
N LEU A 12 -13.50 -6.89 4.01
CA LEU A 12 -13.37 -8.10 4.81
C LEU A 12 -12.50 -7.88 6.05
N GLY A 13 -11.33 -7.24 5.89
CA GLY A 13 -10.44 -6.91 7.00
C GLY A 13 -11.12 -6.00 8.03
N VAL A 14 -11.86 -4.98 7.58
CA VAL A 14 -12.63 -4.07 8.44
C VAL A 14 -13.78 -4.80 9.12
N TRP A 15 -14.52 -5.64 8.39
CA TRP A 15 -15.63 -6.41 8.92
C TRP A 15 -15.17 -7.38 10.01
N LEU A 16 -14.08 -8.12 9.77
CA LEU A 16 -13.44 -8.96 10.77
C LEU A 16 -12.92 -8.14 11.96
N GLY A 17 -12.25 -7.02 11.68
CA GLY A 17 -11.69 -6.12 12.69
C GLY A 17 -12.75 -5.61 13.66
N ILE A 18 -13.83 -5.03 13.12
CA ILE A 18 -14.96 -4.49 13.89
C ILE A 18 -15.76 -5.61 14.57
N GLY A 19 -16.04 -6.71 13.85
CA GLY A 19 -16.82 -7.83 14.37
C GLY A 19 -16.18 -8.46 15.61
N TRP A 20 -14.85 -8.57 15.62
CA TRP A 20 -14.09 -9.10 16.74
C TRP A 20 -13.61 -8.03 17.72
N TRP A 21 -13.76 -6.74 17.41
CA TRP A 21 -13.34 -5.63 18.26
C TRP A 21 -13.94 -5.71 19.67
N LYS A 22 -15.25 -5.94 19.78
CA LYS A 22 -15.93 -6.02 21.10
C LYS A 22 -15.45 -7.20 21.94
N ARG A 23 -15.17 -8.34 21.31
CA ARG A 23 -14.61 -9.52 22.01
C ARG A 23 -13.18 -9.24 22.45
N GLY A 24 -12.37 -8.67 21.55
CA GLY A 24 -11.01 -8.28 21.83
C GLY A 24 -10.90 -7.18 22.89
N ALA A 25 -11.88 -6.29 22.98
CA ALA A 25 -11.93 -5.21 23.97
C ALA A 25 -11.99 -5.74 25.42
N ASN A 26 -12.57 -6.92 25.63
CA ASN A 26 -12.78 -7.51 26.96
C ASN A 26 -11.75 -8.57 27.37
N GLY A 27 -10.92 -9.06 26.45
CA GLY A 27 -9.95 -10.14 26.74
C GLY A 27 -8.77 -10.26 25.77
N GLY A 28 -8.62 -9.32 24.84
CA GLY A 28 -7.67 -9.40 23.73
C GLY A 28 -8.18 -10.26 22.57
N TYR A 29 -7.60 -10.06 21.39
CA TYR A 29 -7.90 -10.92 20.25
C TYR A 29 -7.45 -12.37 20.51
N PRO A 30 -8.21 -13.37 20.01
CA PRO A 30 -7.89 -14.78 20.16
C PRO A 30 -6.56 -15.14 19.47
N GLY A 31 -5.93 -16.24 19.89
CA GLY A 31 -4.62 -16.68 19.36
C GLY A 31 -4.59 -16.79 17.83
N TRP A 32 -5.66 -17.33 17.22
CA TRP A 32 -5.76 -17.46 15.76
C TRP A 32 -5.70 -16.11 15.03
N TRP A 33 -6.17 -15.02 15.64
CA TRP A 33 -6.09 -13.67 15.03
C TRP A 33 -4.63 -13.24 14.91
N LYS A 34 -3.83 -13.48 15.96
CA LYS A 34 -2.39 -13.17 15.96
C LYS A 34 -1.67 -14.00 14.90
N THR A 35 -1.96 -15.30 14.84
CA THR A 35 -1.41 -16.18 13.80
C THR A 35 -1.80 -15.70 12.41
N LEU A 36 -3.08 -15.36 12.19
CA LEU A 36 -3.54 -14.85 10.90
C LEU A 36 -2.83 -13.53 10.52
N CYS A 37 -2.68 -12.60 11.47
CA CYS A 37 -1.94 -11.36 11.23
C CYS A 37 -0.48 -11.64 10.85
N ILE A 38 0.22 -12.47 11.63
CA ILE A 38 1.63 -12.81 11.41
C ILE A 38 1.82 -13.52 10.07
N VAL A 39 0.98 -14.50 9.77
CA VAL A 39 1.06 -15.23 8.49
C VAL A 39 0.78 -14.29 7.33
N THR A 40 -0.31 -13.53 7.36
CA THR A 40 -0.68 -12.66 6.24
C THR A 40 0.33 -11.52 6.03
N ILE A 41 0.88 -10.90 7.07
CA ILE A 41 1.91 -9.88 6.91
C ILE A 41 3.22 -10.46 6.40
N THR A 42 3.62 -11.65 6.87
CA THR A 42 4.83 -12.34 6.40
C THR A 42 4.70 -12.71 4.93
N VAL A 43 3.55 -13.27 4.52
CA VAL A 43 3.28 -13.59 3.11
C VAL A 43 3.26 -12.32 2.27
N THR A 44 2.67 -11.22 2.74
CA THR A 44 2.74 -9.92 2.04
C THR A 44 4.17 -9.44 1.85
N LEU A 45 5.02 -9.53 2.87
CA LEU A 45 6.43 -9.12 2.79
C LEU A 45 7.21 -9.97 1.78
N VAL A 46 7.04 -11.30 1.84
CA VAL A 46 7.68 -12.23 0.91
C VAL A 46 7.20 -11.95 -0.51
N LEU A 47 5.88 -11.93 -0.75
CA LEU A 47 5.34 -11.73 -2.10
C LEU A 47 5.61 -10.31 -2.65
N GLY A 48 5.71 -9.30 -1.79
CA GLY A 48 6.03 -7.94 -2.21
C GLY A 48 7.48 -7.76 -2.68
N ILE A 49 8.41 -8.57 -2.16
CA ILE A 49 9.85 -8.37 -2.33
C ILE A 49 10.50 -9.49 -3.16
N TRP A 50 10.20 -10.76 -2.85
CA TRP A 50 10.93 -11.92 -3.39
C TRP A 50 10.70 -12.21 -4.88
N PRO A 51 9.46 -12.18 -5.43
CA PRO A 51 9.25 -12.57 -6.82
C PRO A 51 10.02 -11.64 -7.78
N PRO A 52 10.79 -12.16 -8.75
CA PRO A 52 11.52 -11.33 -9.70
C PRO A 52 10.57 -10.49 -10.54
N THR A 53 11.01 -9.28 -10.89
CA THR A 53 10.27 -8.44 -11.84
C THR A 53 10.46 -8.99 -13.24
N ALA A 54 9.39 -9.11 -14.00
CA ALA A 54 9.42 -9.51 -15.39
C ALA A 54 8.45 -8.66 -16.21
N GLY A 55 8.97 -8.07 -17.26
CA GLY A 55 8.25 -7.34 -18.28
C GLY A 55 8.10 -8.14 -19.57
N THR A 56 7.61 -7.45 -20.58
CA THR A 56 7.43 -7.94 -21.94
C THR A 56 8.48 -7.31 -22.87
N VAL A 57 8.58 -7.85 -24.09
CA VAL A 57 9.41 -7.24 -25.14
C VAL A 57 8.95 -5.81 -25.43
N THR A 58 7.65 -5.57 -25.39
CA THR A 58 7.06 -4.23 -25.57
C THR A 58 7.59 -3.27 -24.51
N ASP A 59 7.68 -3.70 -23.25
CA ASP A 59 8.22 -2.87 -22.18
C ASP A 59 9.71 -2.55 -22.40
N ALA A 60 10.49 -3.52 -22.92
CA ALA A 60 11.88 -3.30 -23.32
C ALA A 60 12.01 -2.30 -24.47
N VAL A 61 11.14 -2.38 -25.48
CA VAL A 61 11.09 -1.40 -26.58
C VAL A 61 10.73 -0.01 -26.04
N THR A 62 9.69 0.11 -25.23
CA THR A 62 9.29 1.41 -24.65
C THR A 62 10.37 2.00 -23.75
N ALA A 63 11.02 1.18 -22.91
CA ALA A 63 12.12 1.63 -22.06
C ALA A 63 13.31 2.13 -22.87
N SER A 64 13.71 1.38 -23.91
CA SER A 64 14.85 1.75 -24.77
C SER A 64 14.64 3.06 -25.55
N ARG A 65 13.38 3.46 -25.79
CA ARG A 65 13.07 4.75 -26.44
C ARG A 65 13.32 5.93 -25.50
N MET A 66 13.29 5.71 -24.18
CA MET A 66 13.64 6.73 -23.19
C MET A 66 15.15 6.81 -22.99
N ASP A 67 15.82 5.66 -22.93
CA ASP A 67 17.28 5.56 -22.84
C ASP A 67 17.73 4.19 -23.38
N SER A 68 18.61 4.20 -24.38
CA SER A 68 19.07 2.99 -25.07
C SER A 68 19.94 2.08 -24.21
N GLU A 69 20.46 2.58 -23.09
CA GLU A 69 21.27 1.79 -22.14
C GLU A 69 20.42 1.00 -21.13
N ILE A 70 19.10 1.29 -21.03
CA ILE A 70 18.22 0.60 -20.08
C ILE A 70 18.09 -0.88 -20.45
N VAL A 71 18.29 -1.72 -19.43
CA VAL A 71 18.08 -3.16 -19.50
C VAL A 71 16.77 -3.49 -18.82
N VAL A 72 15.95 -4.33 -19.44
CA VAL A 72 14.62 -4.71 -18.92
C VAL A 72 14.59 -6.22 -18.65
N PRO A 73 14.18 -6.67 -17.46
CA PRO A 73 13.99 -8.08 -17.21
C PRO A 73 12.75 -8.56 -17.98
N VAL A 74 12.91 -9.53 -18.88
CA VAL A 74 11.82 -10.07 -19.71
C VAL A 74 11.63 -11.55 -19.39
N LEU A 75 10.37 -11.98 -19.26
CA LEU A 75 10.03 -13.38 -19.10
C LEU A 75 10.18 -14.11 -20.44
N LEU A 76 11.14 -15.02 -20.50
CA LEU A 76 11.37 -15.92 -21.63
C LEU A 76 10.77 -17.30 -21.35
N ARG A 77 10.12 -17.87 -22.36
CA ARG A 77 9.56 -19.22 -22.33
C ARG A 77 10.30 -20.13 -23.33
N PRO A 78 10.26 -21.46 -23.13
CA PRO A 78 10.82 -22.43 -24.08
C PRO A 78 10.03 -22.47 -25.40
N ALA A 79 10.71 -22.49 -26.56
CA ALA A 79 10.13 -22.86 -27.87
C ALA A 79 11.09 -23.74 -28.67
N ASP A 80 10.55 -24.37 -29.71
CA ASP A 80 11.33 -25.12 -30.69
C ASP A 80 12.42 -24.24 -31.30
N GLY A 81 13.68 -24.55 -31.01
CA GLY A 81 14.85 -23.82 -31.51
C GLY A 81 15.41 -22.71 -30.61
N GLY A 82 14.86 -22.47 -29.40
CA GLY A 82 15.43 -21.48 -28.48
C GLY A 82 14.53 -21.01 -27.32
N LEU A 83 14.90 -19.88 -26.70
CA LEU A 83 14.04 -19.13 -25.78
C LEU A 83 13.34 -17.99 -26.53
N TRP A 84 12.07 -17.74 -26.23
CA TRP A 84 11.28 -16.66 -26.84
C TRP A 84 10.56 -15.83 -25.79
N ALA A 85 10.21 -14.59 -26.13
CA ALA A 85 9.38 -13.73 -25.29
C ALA A 85 8.08 -13.37 -26.01
N ASP A 86 7.01 -13.26 -25.21
CA ASP A 86 5.73 -12.77 -25.67
C ASP A 86 5.78 -11.23 -25.82
N ALA A 87 5.58 -10.71 -27.03
CA ALA A 87 5.20 -9.31 -27.22
C ALA A 87 3.68 -9.28 -27.31
N ARG A 88 3.03 -8.27 -26.70
CA ARG A 88 1.55 -8.18 -26.58
C ARG A 88 0.77 -8.44 -27.88
N ASP A 89 1.42 -8.32 -29.04
CA ASP A 89 0.84 -8.53 -30.37
C ASP A 89 1.68 -9.43 -31.33
N SER A 90 2.81 -10.04 -30.90
CA SER A 90 3.60 -10.95 -31.76
C SER A 90 4.66 -11.79 -31.02
N ARG A 91 5.02 -12.95 -31.59
CA ARG A 91 6.17 -13.74 -31.12
C ARG A 91 7.45 -13.12 -31.65
N VAL A 92 8.31 -12.61 -30.77
CA VAL A 92 9.65 -12.15 -31.13
C VAL A 92 10.65 -13.20 -30.65
N ILE A 93 11.38 -13.81 -31.58
CA ILE A 93 12.51 -14.68 -31.25
C ILE A 93 13.63 -13.77 -30.77
N ILE A 94 13.93 -13.82 -29.47
CA ILE A 94 15.05 -13.10 -28.92
C ILE A 94 16.25 -14.03 -28.99
N GLN A 95 17.20 -13.73 -29.88
CA GLN A 95 18.49 -14.38 -29.85
C GLN A 95 19.28 -13.83 -28.67
N VAL A 96 19.24 -14.57 -27.55
CA VAL A 96 19.98 -14.21 -26.35
C VAL A 96 21.42 -14.70 -26.50
N ASP A 97 22.31 -13.83 -26.97
CA ASP A 97 23.74 -14.11 -26.94
C ASP A 97 24.20 -14.29 -25.48
N ASN A 98 24.93 -15.37 -25.17
CA ASN A 98 25.50 -15.66 -23.84
C ASN A 98 24.49 -15.86 -22.70
N ILE A 99 23.48 -16.73 -22.88
CA ILE A 99 22.89 -17.37 -21.71
C ILE A 99 23.98 -18.26 -21.12
N VAL A 100 24.52 -17.89 -19.96
CA VAL A 100 25.25 -18.83 -19.11
C VAL A 100 24.25 -19.90 -18.69
N SER A 101 24.07 -20.92 -19.53
CA SER A 101 23.28 -22.10 -19.22
C SER A 101 24.12 -22.97 -18.30
N ASP A 102 24.11 -22.68 -17.00
CA ASP A 102 24.57 -23.67 -16.01
C ASP A 102 23.62 -24.88 -15.94
N THR A 103 22.50 -24.87 -16.67
CA THR A 103 21.55 -25.98 -16.72
C THR A 103 21.79 -26.84 -17.95
N HIS A 104 22.61 -27.86 -17.79
CA HIS A 104 22.46 -29.11 -18.51
C HIS A 104 20.98 -29.53 -18.47
N SER A 105 20.37 -29.81 -19.64
CA SER A 105 18.99 -30.32 -19.86
C SER A 105 17.87 -29.27 -20.02
N GLY A 106 17.46 -29.04 -21.27
CA GLY A 106 16.16 -28.47 -21.65
C GLY A 106 16.03 -26.94 -21.54
N TYR A 107 15.37 -26.33 -22.52
CA TYR A 107 14.97 -24.93 -22.42
C TYR A 107 13.98 -24.78 -21.25
N GLN A 108 14.35 -24.06 -20.20
CA GLN A 108 13.48 -23.73 -19.06
C GLN A 108 12.98 -22.28 -19.16
N THR A 109 11.82 -21.99 -18.55
CA THR A 109 11.34 -20.61 -18.42
C THR A 109 12.35 -19.80 -17.61
N ALA A 110 12.71 -18.60 -18.04
CA ALA A 110 13.68 -17.77 -17.33
C ALA A 110 13.32 -16.28 -17.43
N VAL A 111 13.69 -15.51 -16.43
CA VAL A 111 13.68 -14.04 -16.50
C VAL A 111 15.09 -13.59 -16.84
N VAL A 112 15.23 -12.96 -18.00
CA VAL A 112 16.53 -12.49 -18.50
C VAL A 112 16.46 -10.99 -18.71
N GLU A 113 17.47 -10.30 -18.19
CA GLU A 113 17.71 -8.90 -18.47
C GLU A 113 18.14 -8.74 -19.93
N VAL A 114 17.31 -8.08 -20.73
CA VAL A 114 17.55 -7.87 -22.15
C VAL A 114 17.83 -6.39 -22.44
N ARG A 115 18.82 -6.16 -23.29
CA ARG A 115 19.13 -4.86 -23.88
C ARG A 115 18.68 -4.86 -25.34
N ARG A 116 17.94 -3.84 -25.75
CA ARG A 116 17.52 -3.73 -27.15
C ARG A 116 18.69 -3.27 -28.03
N LEU A 117 18.92 -3.98 -29.14
CA LEU A 117 19.88 -3.59 -30.18
C LEU A 117 19.16 -2.97 -31.38
N THR A 118 18.06 -3.59 -31.84
CA THR A 118 17.20 -3.11 -32.92
C THR A 118 15.72 -3.33 -32.58
N ASP A 119 14.78 -3.01 -33.47
CA ASP A 119 13.35 -3.31 -33.25
C ASP A 119 13.06 -4.81 -33.06
N THR A 120 13.91 -5.68 -33.60
CA THR A 120 13.71 -7.14 -33.62
C THR A 120 14.80 -7.94 -32.92
N HIS A 121 15.94 -7.31 -32.59
CA HIS A 121 17.07 -7.98 -31.94
C HIS A 121 17.34 -7.41 -30.55
N PHE A 122 17.46 -8.31 -29.58
CA PHE A 122 17.77 -8.00 -28.19
C PHE A 122 18.94 -8.87 -27.74
N ARG A 123 19.85 -8.30 -26.96
CA ARG A 123 20.97 -9.00 -26.34
C ARG A 123 20.63 -9.35 -24.90
N GLY A 124 20.90 -10.60 -24.49
CA GLY A 124 20.90 -10.98 -23.08
C GLY A 124 22.07 -10.37 -22.34
N VAL A 125 21.80 -9.79 -21.18
CA VAL A 125 22.83 -9.26 -20.29
C VAL A 125 23.07 -10.22 -19.13
N ARG A 126 22.00 -10.66 -18.48
CA ARG A 126 22.07 -11.52 -17.28
C ARG A 126 20.78 -12.30 -17.06
N THR A 127 20.90 -13.54 -16.57
CA THR A 127 19.75 -14.30 -16.03
C THR A 127 19.43 -13.83 -14.63
N VAL A 128 18.20 -13.34 -14.42
CA VAL A 128 17.70 -12.86 -13.12
C VAL A 128 17.11 -14.01 -12.30
N ALA A 129 16.35 -14.90 -12.95
CA ALA A 129 15.76 -16.07 -12.32
C ALA A 129 15.53 -17.19 -13.34
N THR A 130 15.71 -18.43 -12.91
CA THR A 130 15.37 -19.65 -13.66
C THR A 130 14.14 -20.29 -13.03
N ASP A 131 13.17 -20.64 -13.87
CA ASP A 131 11.87 -21.22 -13.52
C ASP A 131 11.15 -20.49 -12.36
N PRO A 132 10.86 -19.18 -12.50
CA PRO A 132 10.24 -18.43 -11.42
C PRO A 132 8.79 -18.90 -11.17
N VAL A 133 8.51 -19.31 -9.94
CA VAL A 133 7.15 -19.66 -9.48
C VAL A 133 6.16 -18.50 -9.66
N LEU A 134 6.65 -17.27 -9.44
CA LEU A 134 5.86 -16.04 -9.56
C LEU A 134 6.73 -14.91 -10.10
N THR A 135 6.16 -14.04 -10.93
CA THR A 135 6.81 -12.81 -11.38
C THR A 135 5.96 -11.58 -11.08
N MET A 136 6.64 -10.47 -10.81
CA MET A 136 6.01 -9.16 -10.69
C MET A 136 6.04 -8.43 -12.03
N PRO A 137 4.94 -7.76 -12.43
CA PRO A 137 4.93 -7.04 -13.70
C PRO A 137 5.93 -5.87 -13.64
N TYR A 138 6.79 -5.80 -14.65
CA TYR A 138 7.62 -4.61 -14.87
C TYR A 138 6.76 -3.41 -15.21
N ILE A 139 7.08 -2.26 -14.61
CA ILE A 139 6.46 -0.98 -14.98
C ILE A 139 7.57 -0.08 -15.49
N THR A 140 7.47 0.27 -16.77
CA THR A 140 8.41 1.15 -17.45
C THR A 140 8.52 2.48 -16.70
N GLY A 141 9.75 2.92 -16.42
CA GLY A 141 10.05 4.11 -15.63
C GLY A 141 10.05 3.92 -14.11
N LEU A 142 9.45 2.86 -13.58
CA LEU A 142 9.45 2.54 -12.15
C LEU A 142 10.36 1.36 -11.81
N ALA A 143 10.36 0.29 -12.61
CA ALA A 143 11.10 -0.95 -12.38
C ALA A 143 10.88 -1.45 -10.92
N GLU A 144 11.95 -1.84 -10.22
CA GLU A 144 11.92 -2.31 -8.83
C GLU A 144 11.30 -1.31 -7.85
N ARG A 145 11.34 -0.01 -8.15
CA ARG A 145 10.75 1.04 -7.30
C ARG A 145 9.24 0.90 -7.16
N ALA A 146 8.58 0.21 -8.10
CA ALA A 146 7.15 -0.06 -8.04
C ALA A 146 6.73 -0.89 -6.82
N ARG A 147 7.63 -1.68 -6.21
CA ARG A 147 7.28 -2.58 -5.10
C ARG A 147 6.83 -1.86 -3.83
N ILE A 148 7.28 -0.62 -3.62
CA ILE A 148 6.94 0.14 -2.42
C ILE A 148 5.43 0.37 -2.25
N ILE A 149 4.67 0.33 -3.36
CA ILE A 149 3.22 0.52 -3.35
C ILE A 149 2.50 -0.54 -2.51
N PHE A 150 3.06 -1.75 -2.35
CA PHE A 150 2.48 -2.81 -1.53
C PHE A 150 2.56 -2.51 -0.04
N PHE A 151 3.34 -1.51 0.36
CA PHE A 151 3.48 -1.08 1.75
C PHE A 151 2.91 0.32 1.93
N HIS A 152 3.34 1.26 1.10
CA HIS A 152 2.97 2.67 1.16
C HIS A 152 1.46 2.89 1.02
N VAL A 153 0.83 2.33 -0.03
CA VAL A 153 -0.57 2.60 -0.32
C VAL A 153 -1.50 1.93 0.69
N PRO A 154 -1.31 0.66 1.10
CA PRO A 154 -2.10 0.06 2.18
C PRO A 154 -2.04 0.84 3.48
N MET A 155 -0.87 1.36 3.90
CA MET A 155 -0.78 2.17 5.12
C MET A 155 -1.61 3.45 5.02
N SER A 156 -1.50 4.20 3.92
CA SER A 156 -2.28 5.42 3.70
C SER A 156 -3.78 5.14 3.64
N TRP A 157 -4.17 4.09 2.91
CA TRP A 157 -5.58 3.70 2.76
C TRP A 157 -6.22 3.25 4.08
N VAL A 158 -5.52 2.40 4.83
CA VAL A 158 -5.99 1.92 6.13
C VAL A 158 -6.09 3.08 7.12
N ALA A 159 -5.15 4.04 7.11
CA ALA A 159 -5.25 5.25 7.92
C ALA A 159 -6.51 6.06 7.60
N THR A 160 -6.85 6.25 6.32
CA THR A 160 -8.09 6.95 5.91
C THR A 160 -9.34 6.26 6.44
N VAL A 161 -9.44 4.94 6.26
CA VAL A 161 -10.59 4.15 6.76
C VAL A 161 -10.65 4.18 8.29
N ALA A 162 -9.49 4.13 8.95
CA ALA A 162 -9.40 4.19 10.40
C ALA A 162 -9.89 5.54 10.97
N TYR A 163 -9.58 6.65 10.31
CA TYR A 163 -10.11 7.97 10.69
C TYR A 163 -11.64 8.03 10.56
N LEU A 164 -12.23 7.38 9.55
CA LEU A 164 -13.69 7.23 9.43
C LEU A 164 -14.26 6.43 10.61
N VAL A 165 -13.65 5.28 10.93
CA VAL A 165 -14.08 4.43 12.06
C VAL A 165 -13.95 5.20 13.39
N ALA A 166 -12.89 5.99 13.55
CA ALA A 166 -12.69 6.83 14.72
C ALA A 166 -13.77 7.91 14.86
N MET A 167 -14.14 8.57 13.75
CA MET A 167 -15.27 9.50 13.73
C MET A 167 -16.56 8.81 14.16
N ILE A 168 -16.84 7.60 13.67
CA ILE A 168 -18.03 6.82 14.06
C ILE A 168 -18.02 6.58 15.57
N PHE A 169 -16.89 6.20 16.16
CA PHE A 169 -16.76 6.06 17.61
C PHE A 169 -16.94 7.40 18.35
N GLY A 170 -16.42 8.51 17.81
CA GLY A 170 -16.65 9.85 18.34
C GLY A 170 -18.13 10.23 18.36
N ILE A 171 -18.87 9.95 17.29
CA ILE A 171 -20.33 10.16 17.21
C ILE A 171 -21.05 9.28 18.25
N ARG A 172 -20.66 8.02 18.39
CA ARG A 172 -21.25 7.11 19.40
C ARG A 172 -20.99 7.61 20.81
N TYR A 173 -19.80 8.13 21.10
CA TYR A 173 -19.52 8.78 22.38
C TYR A 173 -20.45 9.98 22.60
N LEU A 174 -20.57 10.89 21.63
CA LEU A 174 -21.41 12.08 21.79
C LEU A 174 -22.88 11.76 22.06
N ARG A 175 -23.40 10.67 21.47
CA ARG A 175 -24.77 10.17 21.67
C ARG A 175 -24.97 9.45 23.00
N THR A 176 -24.02 8.62 23.43
CA THR A 176 -24.19 7.70 24.56
C THR A 176 -23.50 8.15 25.84
N ARG A 177 -22.53 9.07 25.72
CA ARG A 177 -21.61 9.51 26.79
C ARG A 177 -20.79 8.40 27.43
N ASN A 178 -20.73 7.22 26.79
CA ASN A 178 -19.90 6.11 27.25
C ASN A 178 -18.44 6.30 26.83
N LEU A 179 -17.55 6.46 27.82
CA LEU A 179 -16.11 6.69 27.64
C LEU A 179 -15.38 5.57 26.88
N ASP A 180 -15.91 4.34 26.84
CA ASP A 180 -15.34 3.27 26.01
C ASP A 180 -15.31 3.67 24.52
N TYR A 181 -16.31 4.40 24.03
CA TYR A 181 -16.30 4.88 22.64
C TYR A 181 -15.28 5.99 22.42
N ASP A 182 -15.01 6.83 23.42
CA ASP A 182 -13.95 7.84 23.36
C ASP A 182 -12.56 7.18 23.34
N HIS A 183 -12.31 6.22 24.23
CA HIS A 183 -11.08 5.43 24.23
C HIS A 183 -10.87 4.69 22.90
N ALA A 184 -11.95 4.14 22.31
CA ALA A 184 -11.88 3.48 21.00
C ALA A 184 -11.54 4.49 19.89
N SER A 185 -12.20 5.65 19.86
CA SER A 185 -11.92 6.71 18.88
C SER A 185 -10.46 7.18 18.95
N MET A 186 -9.97 7.50 20.14
CA MET A 186 -8.58 7.92 20.35
C MET A 186 -7.57 6.83 19.95
N SER A 187 -7.89 5.57 20.23
CA SER A 187 -7.01 4.44 19.87
C SER A 187 -6.90 4.28 18.36
N MET A 188 -8.03 4.39 17.65
CA MET A 188 -8.05 4.37 16.18
C MET A 188 -7.26 5.53 15.59
N ILE A 189 -7.48 6.75 16.09
CA ILE A 189 -6.76 7.96 15.62
C ILE A 189 -5.25 7.80 15.82
N ALA A 190 -4.81 7.34 16.98
CA ALA A 190 -3.38 7.17 17.26
C ALA A 190 -2.69 6.18 16.32
N VAL A 191 -3.29 5.01 16.07
CA VAL A 191 -2.71 4.03 15.15
C VAL A 191 -2.84 4.50 13.70
N ALA A 192 -3.91 5.23 13.34
CA ALA A 192 -4.08 5.80 12.01
C ALA A 192 -3.03 6.87 11.72
N THR A 193 -2.71 7.73 12.70
CA THR A 193 -1.64 8.71 12.59
C THR A 193 -0.28 8.05 12.46
N LEU A 194 -0.01 6.96 13.19
CA LEU A 194 1.21 6.16 13.00
C LEU A 194 1.31 5.63 11.56
N TYR A 195 0.24 5.05 11.02
CA TYR A 195 0.19 4.59 9.63
C TYR A 195 0.39 5.75 8.65
N GLY A 196 -0.19 6.92 8.93
CA GLY A 196 0.02 8.15 8.18
C GLY A 196 1.49 8.57 8.15
N ILE A 197 2.17 8.57 9.29
CA ILE A 197 3.61 8.88 9.39
C ILE A 197 4.44 7.88 8.58
N LEU A 198 4.16 6.58 8.71
CA LEU A 198 4.86 5.55 7.95
C LEU A 198 4.60 5.67 6.44
N ALA A 199 3.37 6.01 6.04
CA ALA A 199 3.04 6.31 4.66
C ALA A 199 3.81 7.54 4.15
N THR A 200 3.93 8.60 4.95
CA THR A 200 4.73 9.79 4.60
C THR A 200 6.21 9.43 4.42
N ILE A 201 6.81 8.67 5.34
CA ILE A 201 8.22 8.28 5.26
C ILE A 201 8.47 7.43 4.01
N THR A 202 7.66 6.38 3.81
CA THR A 202 7.80 5.50 2.63
C THR A 202 7.54 6.25 1.32
N GLY A 203 6.60 7.18 1.30
CA GLY A 203 6.31 8.04 0.15
C GLY A 203 7.46 9.01 -0.15
N ALA A 204 8.09 9.59 0.88
CA ALA A 204 9.25 10.45 0.73
C ALA A 204 10.47 9.69 0.16
N VAL A 205 10.70 8.46 0.63
CA VAL A 205 11.74 7.58 0.07
C VAL A 205 11.47 7.31 -1.41
N TRP A 206 10.24 6.95 -1.77
CA TRP A 206 9.87 6.76 -3.18
C TRP A 206 10.08 8.04 -4.02
N ALA A 207 9.65 9.19 -3.51
CA ALA A 207 9.84 10.48 -4.16
C ALA A 207 11.33 10.79 -4.42
N ARG A 208 12.23 10.48 -3.47
CA ARG A 208 13.67 10.65 -3.65
C ARG A 208 14.22 9.83 -4.82
N PHE A 209 13.72 8.62 -5.01
CA PHE A 209 14.14 7.72 -6.09
C PHE A 209 13.46 8.01 -7.43
N ASN A 210 12.31 8.68 -7.44
CA ASN A 210 11.57 8.97 -8.68
C ASN A 210 11.76 10.42 -9.17
N TRP A 211 11.91 11.38 -8.26
CA TRP A 211 11.93 12.82 -8.54
C TRP A 211 13.18 13.53 -8.01
N GLY A 212 14.12 12.79 -7.42
CA GLY A 212 15.39 13.33 -6.92
C GLY A 212 15.31 14.01 -5.55
N MET A 213 14.12 14.25 -5.00
CA MET A 213 13.91 14.92 -3.70
C MET A 213 12.91 14.16 -2.83
N PHE A 214 13.15 14.13 -1.51
CA PHE A 214 12.24 13.51 -0.54
C PHE A 214 10.88 14.23 -0.45
N TRP A 215 10.85 15.52 -0.75
CA TRP A 215 9.66 16.35 -0.68
C TRP A 215 9.65 17.37 -1.82
N ASN A 216 8.49 17.53 -2.46
CA ASN A 216 8.31 18.33 -3.67
C ASN A 216 7.09 19.26 -3.57
N TRP A 217 6.42 19.32 -2.40
CA TRP A 217 5.18 20.09 -2.19
C TRP A 217 4.04 19.75 -3.16
N ASP A 218 4.08 18.54 -3.72
CA ASP A 218 3.03 18.01 -4.59
C ASP A 218 1.66 17.95 -3.85
N PRO A 219 0.52 18.11 -4.54
CA PRO A 219 -0.80 18.06 -3.93
C PRO A 219 -1.05 16.89 -2.96
N LYS A 220 -0.57 15.66 -3.24
CA LYS A 220 -0.73 14.51 -2.34
C LYS A 220 0.21 14.58 -1.14
N GLN A 221 1.43 15.09 -1.32
CA GLN A 221 2.38 15.34 -0.23
C GLN A 221 1.82 16.40 0.72
N THR A 222 1.39 17.52 0.17
CA THR A 222 0.76 18.60 0.94
C THR A 222 -0.51 18.11 1.66
N ALA A 223 -1.33 17.29 1.00
CA ALA A 223 -2.52 16.70 1.61
C ALA A 223 -2.20 15.82 2.84
N ILE A 224 -1.25 14.89 2.73
CA ILE A 224 -0.88 14.04 3.89
C ILE A 224 -0.24 14.84 5.02
N PHE A 225 0.54 15.87 4.70
CA PHE A 225 1.07 16.79 5.70
C PHE A 225 -0.05 17.52 6.46
N LEU A 226 -1.05 18.06 5.75
CA LEU A 226 -2.20 18.71 6.38
C LEU A 226 -3.03 17.75 7.24
N VAL A 227 -3.24 16.51 6.79
CA VAL A 227 -3.92 15.49 7.61
C VAL A 227 -3.13 15.19 8.89
N LEU A 228 -1.80 15.08 8.81
CA LEU A 228 -0.96 14.89 10.01
C LEU A 228 -1.04 16.09 10.97
N LEU A 229 -1.12 17.32 10.45
CA LEU A 229 -1.32 18.51 11.29
C LEU A 229 -2.70 18.53 11.96
N ILE A 230 -3.76 18.17 11.23
CA ILE A 230 -5.12 18.07 11.77
C ILE A 230 -5.16 17.08 12.94
N TYR A 231 -4.60 15.88 12.76
CA TYR A 231 -4.59 14.88 13.84
C TYR A 231 -3.52 15.15 14.92
N GLY A 232 -2.46 15.90 14.60
CA GLY A 232 -1.55 16.48 15.60
C GLY A 232 -2.28 17.44 16.53
N ALA A 233 -3.10 18.34 15.97
CA ALA A 233 -3.94 19.26 16.73
C ALA A 233 -5.03 18.54 17.55
N TYR A 234 -5.57 17.41 17.07
CA TYR A 234 -6.43 16.53 17.89
C TYR A 234 -5.72 16.08 19.17
N PHE A 235 -4.47 15.62 19.09
CA PHE A 235 -3.72 15.20 20.28
C PHE A 235 -3.41 16.37 21.22
N LEU A 236 -3.04 17.54 20.67
CA LEU A 236 -2.81 18.74 21.46
C LEU A 236 -4.07 19.16 22.24
N LEU A 237 -5.21 19.27 21.56
CA LEU A 237 -6.51 19.56 22.19
C LEU A 237 -6.82 18.56 23.30
N ARG A 238 -6.59 17.27 23.04
CA ARG A 238 -6.89 16.23 24.01
C ARG A 238 -5.97 16.30 25.24
N SER A 239 -4.71 16.67 25.04
CA SER A 239 -3.72 16.79 26.13
C SER A 239 -3.91 18.04 26.99
N SER A 240 -4.53 19.10 26.45
CA SER A 240 -4.73 20.36 27.17
C SER A 240 -5.97 20.36 28.07
N VAL A 241 -6.85 19.35 27.95
CA VAL A 241 -8.10 19.27 28.72
C VAL A 241 -7.98 18.20 29.81
N GLN A 242 -8.06 18.64 31.06
CA GLN A 242 -7.91 17.76 32.23
C GLN A 242 -9.16 16.93 32.51
N ASP A 243 -10.35 17.57 32.49
CA ASP A 243 -11.61 16.87 32.77
C ASP A 243 -11.88 15.77 31.73
N PRO A 244 -12.00 14.49 32.13
CA PRO A 244 -12.17 13.38 31.19
C PRO A 244 -13.41 13.50 30.30
N HIS A 245 -14.52 14.01 30.83
CA HIS A 245 -15.78 14.13 30.08
C HIS A 245 -15.76 15.29 29.09
N GLN A 246 -15.20 16.45 29.47
CA GLN A 246 -14.99 17.58 28.58
C GLN A 246 -13.99 17.22 27.48
N ARG A 247 -12.87 16.57 27.84
CA ARG A 247 -11.87 16.07 26.90
C ARG A 247 -12.48 15.16 25.86
N ALA A 248 -13.29 14.18 26.28
CA ALA A 248 -13.94 13.25 25.39
C ALA A 248 -14.98 13.93 24.48
N ARG A 249 -15.73 14.92 24.98
CA ARG A 249 -16.68 15.72 24.19
C ARG A 249 -16.01 16.54 23.10
N LEU A 250 -14.95 17.27 23.46
CA LEU A 250 -14.18 18.08 22.52
C LEU A 250 -13.48 17.19 21.50
N SER A 251 -12.86 16.09 21.94
CA SER A 251 -12.22 15.10 21.06
C SER A 251 -13.22 14.47 20.10
N GLY A 252 -14.41 14.08 20.58
CA GLY A 252 -15.47 13.51 19.75
C GLY A 252 -15.91 14.46 18.64
N ALA A 253 -16.17 15.74 18.98
CA ALA A 253 -16.51 16.76 17.99
C ALA A 253 -15.36 17.01 16.99
N TYR A 254 -14.13 17.11 17.48
CA TYR A 254 -12.95 17.29 16.63
C TYR A 254 -12.75 16.12 15.66
N SER A 255 -12.99 14.87 16.09
CA SER A 255 -12.83 13.69 15.22
C SER A 255 -13.75 13.74 13.99
N ILE A 256 -14.93 14.36 14.12
CA ILE A 256 -15.88 14.58 13.02
C ILE A 256 -15.33 15.63 12.07
N LEU A 257 -14.95 16.80 12.59
CA LEU A 257 -14.40 17.88 11.78
C LEU A 257 -13.12 17.47 11.05
N GLY A 258 -12.22 16.78 11.76
CA GLY A 258 -10.98 16.27 11.19
C GLY A 258 -11.21 15.28 10.06
N PHE A 259 -12.15 14.34 10.22
CA PHE A 259 -12.44 13.37 9.16
C PHE A 259 -13.11 14.03 7.95
N VAL A 260 -13.98 15.04 8.12
CA VAL A 260 -14.60 15.76 6.98
C VAL A 260 -13.53 16.33 6.03
N ALA A 261 -12.38 16.78 6.54
CA ALA A 261 -11.29 17.26 5.71
C ALA A 261 -10.54 16.14 4.95
N VAL A 262 -10.50 14.92 5.48
CA VAL A 262 -9.69 13.82 4.92
C VAL A 262 -10.10 13.42 3.49
N PRO A 263 -11.38 13.15 3.16
CA PRO A 263 -11.78 12.84 1.80
C PRO A 263 -11.47 13.96 0.81
N PHE A 264 -11.63 15.21 1.23
CA PHE A 264 -11.30 16.36 0.40
C PHE A 264 -9.79 16.37 0.07
N LEU A 265 -8.94 16.24 1.09
CA LEU A 265 -7.49 16.28 0.93
C LEU A 265 -6.94 15.08 0.15
N PHE A 266 -7.47 13.87 0.32
CA PHE A 266 -6.90 12.67 -0.31
C PHE A 266 -7.52 12.32 -1.66
N PHE A 267 -8.80 12.62 -1.84
CA PHE A 267 -9.54 12.19 -3.03
C PHE A 267 -9.87 13.33 -3.99
N ILE A 268 -10.21 14.51 -3.47
CA ILE A 268 -10.70 15.62 -4.31
C ILE A 268 -9.52 16.49 -4.77
N LEU A 269 -8.85 17.18 -3.83
CA LEU A 269 -7.83 18.18 -4.12
C LEU A 269 -6.72 17.67 -5.06
N PRO A 270 -6.13 16.47 -4.86
CA PRO A 270 -5.02 16.02 -5.70
C PRO A 270 -5.39 15.68 -7.13
N ARG A 271 -6.68 15.50 -7.44
CA ARG A 271 -7.17 15.23 -8.82
C ARG A 271 -7.52 16.51 -9.56
N MET A 272 -7.67 17.62 -8.84
CA MET A 272 -7.98 18.94 -9.41
C MET A 272 -6.73 19.76 -9.71
N MET A 273 -5.58 19.33 -9.21
CA MET A 273 -4.32 20.08 -9.29
C MET A 273 -3.31 19.31 -10.17
N PRO A 274 -2.49 20.03 -10.96
CA PRO A 274 -1.32 19.45 -11.60
C PRO A 274 -0.37 18.87 -10.56
N GLY A 275 0.30 17.76 -10.88
CA GLY A 275 1.13 17.09 -9.90
C GLY A 275 2.01 15.98 -10.47
N LEU A 276 3.03 15.61 -9.70
CA LEU A 276 3.96 14.53 -10.04
C LEU A 276 3.38 13.15 -9.75
N HIS A 277 2.40 13.06 -8.85
CA HIS A 277 1.80 11.76 -8.52
C HIS A 277 0.86 11.24 -9.60
N PRO A 278 0.85 9.91 -9.84
CA PRO A 278 -0.11 9.27 -10.73
C PRO A 278 -1.57 9.63 -10.39
N GLY A 279 -2.34 10.05 -11.38
CA GLY A 279 -3.73 10.50 -11.26
C GLY A 279 -3.91 11.97 -10.83
N SER A 280 -2.92 12.84 -11.06
CA SER A 280 -3.09 14.31 -11.05
C SER A 280 -3.96 14.77 -12.23
N SER A 281 -4.33 16.06 -12.27
CA SER A 281 -5.19 16.60 -13.33
C SER A 281 -4.54 16.54 -14.74
N ASP A 282 -3.21 16.53 -14.79
CA ASP A 282 -2.40 16.56 -16.01
C ASP A 282 -1.77 15.20 -16.37
N ASP A 283 -2.01 14.15 -15.57
CA ASP A 283 -1.48 12.82 -15.84
C ASP A 283 -2.25 12.12 -16.97
N THR A 284 -1.57 11.98 -18.11
CA THR A 284 -2.11 11.36 -19.33
C THR A 284 -1.68 9.89 -19.50
N GLY A 285 -0.76 9.38 -18.68
CA GLY A 285 -0.08 8.10 -18.91
C GLY A 285 -0.23 7.06 -17.80
N ALA A 286 -0.55 7.46 -16.57
CA ALA A 286 -0.64 6.57 -15.42
C ALA A 286 -1.87 6.89 -14.57
N GLY A 287 -3.06 6.81 -15.18
CA GLY A 287 -4.31 6.91 -14.44
C GLY A 287 -4.28 6.06 -13.16
N PRO A 288 -4.97 6.47 -12.07
CA PRO A 288 -4.75 6.00 -10.70
C PRO A 288 -4.41 4.51 -10.58
N LEU A 289 -3.68 4.06 -9.55
CA LEU A 289 -3.53 2.61 -9.26
C LEU A 289 -4.88 1.84 -9.19
N LEU A 290 -6.00 2.56 -9.10
CA LEU A 290 -7.40 2.09 -9.13
C LEU A 290 -8.12 2.32 -10.48
N SER A 291 -7.42 2.83 -11.50
CA SER A 291 -7.91 3.09 -12.84
C SER A 291 -8.03 1.79 -13.61
N ALA A 292 -9.25 1.51 -14.05
CA ALA A 292 -9.58 0.40 -14.93
C ALA A 292 -8.85 0.45 -16.29
N LYS A 293 -8.22 1.58 -16.65
CA LYS A 293 -7.47 1.77 -17.90
C LYS A 293 -6.03 1.24 -17.86
N SER A 294 -5.48 0.91 -16.67
CA SER A 294 -4.12 0.37 -16.62
C SER A 294 -4.13 -1.15 -16.83
N ASP A 295 -3.74 -1.59 -18.01
CA ASP A 295 -3.26 -2.97 -18.23
C ASP A 295 -1.89 -3.22 -17.55
N ALA A 296 -1.42 -2.26 -16.75
CA ALA A 296 -0.21 -2.34 -15.92
C ALA A 296 -0.41 -3.11 -14.59
N ILE A 297 -1.62 -3.61 -14.32
CA ILE A 297 -1.89 -4.46 -13.15
C ILE A 297 -2.36 -5.84 -13.60
N ASN A 298 -1.38 -6.74 -13.79
CA ASN A 298 -1.60 -8.18 -13.88
C ASN A 298 -2.37 -8.68 -12.65
N VAL A 299 -3.21 -9.71 -12.80
CA VAL A 299 -3.99 -10.37 -11.74
C VAL A 299 -3.13 -10.66 -10.51
N THR A 300 -1.89 -11.13 -10.70
CA THR A 300 -0.91 -11.34 -9.62
C THR A 300 -0.73 -10.12 -8.72
N LYS A 301 -0.51 -8.94 -9.32
CA LYS A 301 -0.29 -7.69 -8.57
C LYS A 301 -1.54 -7.28 -7.79
N GLN A 302 -2.74 -7.56 -8.31
CA GLN A 302 -4.00 -7.28 -7.62
C GLN A 302 -4.17 -8.15 -6.38
N TRP A 303 -3.82 -9.45 -6.48
CA TRP A 303 -3.88 -10.36 -5.35
C TRP A 303 -2.87 -9.98 -4.26
N VAL A 304 -1.62 -9.72 -4.63
CA VAL A 304 -0.60 -9.30 -3.65
C VAL A 304 -0.96 -7.95 -3.02
N PHE A 305 -1.48 -7.01 -3.80
CA PHE A 305 -1.96 -5.73 -3.27
C PHE A 305 -3.20 -5.89 -2.39
N GLY A 306 -4.15 -6.75 -2.75
CA GLY A 306 -5.33 -7.08 -1.95
C GLY A 306 -4.95 -7.74 -0.63
N LEU A 307 -4.01 -8.68 -0.66
CA LEU A 307 -3.44 -9.30 0.54
C LEU A 307 -2.73 -8.26 1.42
N ALA A 308 -2.01 -7.31 0.81
CA ALA A 308 -1.40 -6.21 1.55
C ALA A 308 -2.48 -5.35 2.25
N LEU A 309 -3.52 -4.90 1.54
CA LEU A 309 -4.64 -4.18 2.14
C LEU A 309 -5.27 -4.97 3.31
N PHE A 310 -5.50 -6.26 3.13
CA PHE A 310 -6.06 -7.13 4.16
C PHE A 310 -5.14 -7.25 5.39
N SER A 311 -3.87 -7.61 5.19
CA SER A 311 -2.89 -7.82 6.26
C SER A 311 -2.62 -6.56 7.08
N PHE A 312 -2.43 -5.41 6.42
CA PHE A 312 -2.26 -4.13 7.10
C PHE A 312 -3.51 -3.70 7.86
N THR A 313 -4.71 -4.06 7.38
CA THR A 313 -5.98 -3.82 8.09
C THR A 313 -6.07 -4.68 9.35
N LEU A 314 -5.77 -5.98 9.27
CA LEU A 314 -5.79 -6.86 10.44
C LEU A 314 -4.78 -6.40 11.52
N LEU A 315 -3.57 -6.04 11.09
CA LEU A 315 -2.54 -5.48 11.97
C LEU A 315 -3.02 -4.19 12.63
N PHE A 316 -3.65 -3.30 11.86
CA PHE A 316 -4.19 -2.03 12.37
C PHE A 316 -5.20 -2.27 13.50
N PHE A 317 -6.17 -3.17 13.31
CA PHE A 317 -7.16 -3.48 14.33
C PHE A 317 -6.55 -4.15 15.56
N TRP A 318 -5.54 -5.02 15.37
CA TRP A 318 -4.82 -5.60 16.49
C TRP A 318 -4.10 -4.54 17.33
N LEU A 319 -3.32 -3.66 16.70
CA LEU A 319 -2.61 -2.56 17.37
C LEU A 319 -3.58 -1.60 18.07
N SER A 320 -4.67 -1.23 17.40
CA SER A 320 -5.69 -0.35 17.96
C SER A 320 -6.37 -0.97 19.18
N ASN A 321 -6.60 -2.28 19.17
CA ASN A 321 -7.20 -2.99 20.30
C ASN A 321 -6.25 -3.07 21.50
N VAL A 322 -4.97 -3.34 21.27
CA VAL A 322 -3.95 -3.29 22.33
C VAL A 322 -3.96 -1.91 22.99
N ARG A 323 -3.95 -0.85 22.18
CA ARG A 323 -4.00 0.53 22.69
C ARG A 323 -5.29 0.84 23.45
N PHE A 324 -6.44 0.41 22.93
CA PHE A 324 -7.73 0.57 23.59
C PHE A 324 -7.74 -0.07 24.99
N ARG A 325 -7.23 -1.30 25.10
CA ARG A 325 -7.15 -2.01 26.38
C ARG A 325 -6.24 -1.30 27.38
N ILE A 326 -5.09 -0.82 26.92
CA ILE A 326 -4.18 0.00 27.75
C ILE A 326 -4.91 1.25 28.25
N ALA A 327 -5.61 1.97 27.37
CA ALA A 327 -6.34 3.17 27.75
C ALA A 327 -7.45 2.89 28.78
N LYS A 328 -8.18 1.77 28.63
CA LYS A 328 -9.22 1.35 29.57
C LYS A 328 -8.64 1.04 30.95
N LEU A 329 -7.53 0.28 31.01
CA LEU A 329 -6.87 -0.07 32.26
C LEU A 329 -6.35 1.16 33.02
N LEU A 330 -5.72 2.10 32.30
CA LEU A 330 -5.23 3.34 32.89
C LEU A 330 -6.37 4.21 33.46
N HIS A 331 -7.53 4.22 32.79
CA HIS A 331 -8.68 4.94 33.31
C HIS A 331 -9.22 4.29 34.59
N THR A 332 -9.37 2.96 34.61
CA THR A 332 -9.81 2.23 35.80
C THR A 332 -8.85 2.42 36.98
N SER A 333 -7.53 2.38 36.76
CA SER A 333 -6.56 2.62 37.85
C SER A 333 -6.66 4.04 38.42
N SER A 334 -6.85 5.06 37.56
CA SER A 334 -7.02 6.45 38.02
C SER A 334 -8.31 6.69 38.81
N SER A 335 -9.35 5.88 38.61
CA SER A 335 -10.59 5.97 39.38
C SER A 335 -10.53 5.27 40.74
N VAL A 336 -9.58 4.36 40.95
CA VAL A 336 -9.43 3.59 42.20
C VAL A 336 -8.51 4.30 43.21
N HIS A 337 -7.62 5.16 42.73
CA HIS A 337 -6.71 5.98 43.55
C HIS A 337 -6.89 7.46 43.19
N PRO A 338 -7.88 8.17 43.77
CA PRO A 338 -8.14 9.58 43.50
C PRO A 338 -7.05 10.50 44.06
#